data_AF-A0A963AR29-F1
#
_entry.id   AF-A0A963AR29-F1
#
_cell.length_a   1.000
_cell.length_b   1.000
_cell.length_c   1.000
_cell.angle_alpha   90.00
_cell.angle_beta   90.00
_cell.angle_gamma   90.00
#
_symmetry.space_group_name_H-M   'P 1'
#
loop_
_entity.id
_entity.type
_entity.pdbx_description
1 polymer ?
#
loop_
_entity_poly.entity_id
_entity_poly.type
_entity_poly.pdbx_seq_one_letter_code
_entity_poly.pdbx_strand_id
1 'polypeptide(L)' 'MQKVIRNNQDLGAAIRLARKTNNMRQVDVAQKASVRQALVSDIENGVTTARLD' A
#
# COMPACT_ATOMS: atom_id res chain seq x y z
N MET A 1 11.52 16.16 -0.63
CA MET A 1 11.79 15.51 0.68
C MET A 1 11.17 14.13 0.66
N GLN A 2 11.95 13.07 0.85
CA GLN A 2 11.39 11.75 1.14
C GLN A 2 10.79 11.78 2.55
N LYS A 3 9.51 11.41 2.67
CA LYS A 3 8.82 11.36 3.96
C LYS A 3 9.36 10.14 4.73
N VAL A 4 9.94 10.36 5.90
CA VAL A 4 10.36 9.28 6.80
C VAL A 4 9.11 8.51 7.24
N ILE A 5 9.07 7.21 6.98
CA ILE A 5 7.96 6.34 7.39
C ILE A 5 8.12 6.03 8.88
N ARG A 6 7.16 6.48 9.70
CA ARG A 6 7.23 6.33 11.17
C ARG A 6 6.15 5.43 11.75
N ASN A 7 5.08 5.18 11.01
CA ASN A 7 3.95 4.36 11.43
C ASN A 7 3.24 3.74 10.22
N ASN A 8 2.26 2.87 10.47
CA ASN A 8 1.50 2.18 9.42
C ASN A 8 0.72 3.13 8.50
N GLN A 9 0.29 4.30 9.00
CA GLN A 9 -0.39 5.29 8.18
C GLN A 9 0.57 5.95 7.18
N ASP A 10 1.79 6.27 7.61
CA ASP A 10 2.82 6.80 6.75
C ASP A 10 3.24 5.77 5.69
N LEU A 11 3.35 4.50 6.08
CA LEU A 11 3.64 3.40 5.16
C LEU A 11 2.51 3.24 4.13
N GLY A 12 1.25 3.17 4.58
CA GLY A 12 0.08 3.07 3.70
C GLY A 12 -0.03 4.24 2.73
N ALA A 13 0.26 5.46 3.20
CA ALA A 13 0.30 6.65 2.37
C ALA A 13 1.41 6.60 1.31
N ALA A 14 2.60 6.09 1.66
CA ALA A 14 3.71 5.92 0.73
C ALA A 14 3.39 4.87 -0.34
N ILE A 15 2.80 3.73 0.05
CA ILE A 15 2.36 2.68 -0.88
C ILE A 15 1.28 3.21 -1.82
N ARG A 16 0.28 3.92 -1.29
CA ARG A 16 -0.78 4.56 -2.08
C ARG A 16 -0.22 5.55 -3.09
N LEU A 17 0.77 6.36 -2.67
CA LEU A 17 1.43 7.32 -3.55
C LEU A 17 2.13 6.57 -4.69
N ALA A 18 2.98 5.58 -4.37
CA ALA A 18 3.69 4.78 -5.36
C ALA A 18 2.73 4.11 -6.36
N ARG A 19 1.63 3.51 -5.88
CA ARG A 19 0.59 2.93 -6.73
C ARG A 19 0.01 3.96 -7.72
N LYS A 20 -0.35 5.14 -7.23
CA LYS A 20 -0.91 6.21 -8.07
C LYS A 20 0.12 6.75 -9.08
N THR A 21 1.38 6.87 -8.69
CA THR A 21 2.47 7.28 -9.59
C THR A 21 2.67 6.28 -10.73
N ASN A 22 2.40 5.00 -10.50
CA ASN A 22 2.41 3.96 -11.53
C ASN A 22 1.08 3.84 -12.29
N ASN A 23 0.13 4.77 -12.08
CA ASN A 23 -1.21 4.77 -12.68
C ASN A 23 -1.99 3.46 -12.46
N MET A 24 -1.82 2.84 -11.30
CA MET A 24 -2.46 1.57 -10.95
C MET A 24 -3.65 1.76 -10.02
N ARG A 25 -4.67 0.93 -10.18
CA ARG A 25 -5.75 0.76 -9.19
C ARG A 25 -5.34 -0.26 -8.14
N GLN A 26 -6.04 -0.28 -7.01
CA GLN A 26 -5.75 -1.25 -5.94
C GLN A 26 -5.93 -2.70 -6.42
N VAL A 27 -6.90 -2.96 -7.31
CA VAL A 27 -7.10 -4.28 -7.93
C VAL A 27 -5.90 -4.72 -8.77
N ASP A 28 -5.22 -3.78 -9.44
CA ASP A 28 -4.08 -4.10 -10.30
C ASP A 28 -2.85 -4.48 -9.45
N VAL A 29 -2.65 -3.79 -8.31
CA VAL A 29 -1.62 -4.16 -7.32
C VAL A 29 -1.95 -5.52 -6.70
N ALA A 30 -3.21 -5.73 -6.33
CA ALA A 30 -3.66 -6.97 -5.71
C ALA A 30 -3.41 -8.19 -6.61
N GLN A 31 -3.76 -8.07 -7.90
CA GLN A 31 -3.48 -9.12 -8.89
C GLN A 31 -1.99 -9.40 -9.06
N LYS A 32 -1.16 -8.34 -9.17
CA LYS A 32 0.31 -8.51 -9.32
C LYS A 32 0.98 -9.12 -8.09
N ALA A 33 0.48 -8.80 -6.90
CA ALA A 33 1.00 -9.34 -5.64
C ALA A 33 0.32 -10.66 -5.22
N SER A 34 -0.61 -11.19 -6.02
CA SER A 34 -1.41 -12.39 -5.69
C SER A 34 -2.13 -12.30 -4.34
N VAL A 35 -2.67 -11.12 -4.02
CA VAL A 35 -3.44 -10.86 -2.80
C VAL A 35 -4.84 -10.35 -3.12
N ARG A 36 -5.71 -10.33 -2.11
CA ARG A 36 -7.04 -9.70 -2.21
C ARG A 36 -6.93 -8.17 -2.24
N GLN A 37 -7.77 -7.50 -3.04
CA GLN A 37 -7.79 -6.02 -3.09
C GLN A 37 -8.13 -5.40 -1.72
N ALA A 38 -8.96 -6.06 -0.91
CA ALA A 38 -9.24 -5.63 0.46
C ALA A 38 -7.96 -5.49 1.30
N LEU A 39 -6.99 -6.41 1.14
CA LEU A 39 -5.72 -6.34 1.86
C LEU A 39 -4.89 -5.13 1.42
N VAL A 40 -4.87 -4.82 0.12
CA VAL A 40 -4.22 -3.60 -0.40
C VAL A 40 -4.89 -2.35 0.19
N SER A 41 -6.22 -2.34 0.29
CA SER A 41 -6.95 -1.25 0.93
C SER A 41 -6.61 -1.11 2.41
N ASP A 42 -6.59 -2.21 3.16
CA ASP A 42 -6.26 -2.22 4.59
C ASP A 42 -4.84 -1.69 4.84
N ILE A 43 -3.87 -2.11 4.02
CA ILE A 43 -2.47 -1.65 4.09
C ILE A 43 -2.40 -0.15 3.77
N GLU A 44 -3.04 0.30 2.69
CA GLU A 44 -3.01 1.72 2.30
C GLU A 44 -3.69 2.66 3.31
N ASN A 45 -4.63 2.13 4.11
CA ASN A 45 -5.29 2.86 5.19
C ASN A 45 -4.62 2.66 6.56
N GLY A 46 -3.55 1.86 6.63
CA GLY A 46 -2.84 1.55 7.89
C GLY A 46 -3.67 0.72 8.88
N VAL A 47 -4.70 0.02 8.41
CA VAL A 47 -5.63 -0.81 9.21
C VAL A 47 -4.97 -2.13 9.61
N THR A 48 -4.03 -2.61 8.80
CA THR A 48 -3.30 -3.86 9.07
C THR A 48 -1.80 -3.69 8.86
N THR A 49 -1.02 -4.61 9.45
CA THR A 49 0.43 -4.69 9.24
C THR A 49 0.70 -5.66 8.09
N ALA A 50 1.30 -5.16 7.01
CA ALA A 50 1.94 -6.01 6.03
C ALA A 50 3.27 -6.50 6.61
N ARG A 51 3.50 -7.81 6.65
CA ARG A 51 4.83 -8.35 6.92
C ARG A 51 5.58 -8.39 5.59
N LEU A 52 6.84 -7.94 5.62
CA LEU A 52 7.82 -8.21 4.59
C LEU A 52 8.54 -9.48 5.06
N ASP A 53 8.22 -10.63 4.48
CA ASP A 53 8.99 -11.85 4.63
C ASP A 53 10.13 -11.93 3.59
#